data_AF-Q2NG75-F1
#
_entry.id   AF-Q2NG75-F1
#
_cell.length_a   1.000
_cell.length_b   1.000
_cell.length_c   1.000
_cell.angle_alpha   90.00
_cell.angle_beta   90.00
_cell.angle_gamma   90.00
#
_symmetry.space_group_name_H-M   'P 1'
#
loop_
_entity.id
_entity.type
_entity.pdbx_description
1 polymer ?
#
loop_
_entity_poly.entity_id
_entity_poly.type
_entity_poly.pdbx_seq_one_letter_code
_entity_poly.pdbx_strand_id
1 'polypeptide(L)'
;MLHNCEEKIIELTSGHEFEKYIKALGLTKEDGIIIQNNLLNAYYINQIDVNNIESQLKANINKLLNDRDIEVKQKDLDDDEKYLIYRYNQEYMRVYCSNCRTQILFDDTYCHNCGKKTNYTQNTIGYNIIDNTNPPEHSSIKYSKTTRLHTTYKLLRYVQDNPVISNIPREILAPYSIDINVVIDYALNNNLIKTSVNSANYYLRLTHLSKEELMKIALNNKLKTEGTKSELATRLIKNIEYSKLNLLINNKAYTLTDMGVKFLEDNTYIIFYDVFLCNYSFDEYIQLYNENKDKLDKIEIGFLFLKNLRKKYVKEFKWKSYRNTFKEEFKIAEFSKNKTLKITSLINLFICDINSWNNNVFLVGGTVLDDFLSEIFLNLKKEYDLNKEVEKYFIDVYDSIELPYCIIPKQDTYNYLIELLNNKSIESIRYDIKSKLHFKLDENYFFDNLEEQKRVCSLLKDSFY
;
A
#
# COMPACT_ATOMS: atom_id res chain seq x y z
N MET A 1 -21.27 -24.19 40.37
CA MET A 1 -20.25 -23.89 39.34
C MET A 1 -20.75 -24.08 37.89
N LEU A 2 -22.03 -24.42 37.64
CA LEU A 2 -22.59 -24.56 36.28
C LEU A 2 -23.09 -23.24 35.65
N HIS A 3 -23.25 -22.15 36.41
CA HIS A 3 -23.81 -20.88 35.89
C HIS A 3 -22.82 -20.03 35.07
N ASN A 4 -21.50 -20.17 35.26
CA ASN A 4 -20.53 -19.23 34.70
C ASN A 4 -20.25 -19.44 33.19
N CYS A 5 -20.50 -20.65 32.66
CA CYS A 5 -20.30 -20.95 31.23
C CYS A 5 -21.47 -20.46 30.37
N GLU A 6 -22.71 -20.76 30.77
CA GLU A 6 -23.91 -20.39 30.00
C GLU A 6 -24.06 -18.87 29.95
N GLU A 7 -23.86 -18.19 31.09
CA GLU A 7 -23.89 -16.73 31.17
C GLU A 7 -22.83 -16.12 30.25
N LYS A 8 -21.59 -16.66 30.25
CA LYS A 8 -20.51 -16.20 29.36
C LYS A 8 -20.79 -16.48 27.88
N ILE A 9 -21.42 -17.61 27.54
CA ILE A 9 -21.83 -17.89 26.16
C ILE A 9 -22.88 -16.89 25.71
N ILE A 10 -23.92 -16.66 26.54
CA ILE A 10 -24.98 -15.70 26.24
C ILE A 10 -24.40 -14.28 26.13
N GLU A 11 -23.52 -13.86 27.03
CA GLU A 11 -22.84 -12.56 26.98
C GLU A 11 -22.07 -12.37 25.68
N LEU A 12 -21.30 -13.37 25.25
CA LEU A 12 -20.47 -13.29 24.05
C LEU A 12 -21.26 -13.39 22.74
N THR A 13 -22.43 -14.01 22.74
CA THR A 13 -23.22 -14.25 21.52
C THR A 13 -24.55 -13.50 21.49
N SER A 14 -24.77 -12.55 22.39
CA SER A 14 -25.96 -11.71 22.41
C SER A 14 -25.61 -10.22 22.49
N GLY A 15 -26.58 -9.38 22.15
CA GLY A 15 -26.40 -7.93 22.20
C GLY A 15 -25.84 -7.31 20.94
N HIS A 16 -25.84 -5.97 20.96
CA HIS A 16 -25.67 -5.14 19.76
C HIS A 16 -24.25 -5.19 19.18
N GLU A 17 -23.25 -5.51 20.01
CA GLU A 17 -21.85 -5.62 19.60
C GLU A 17 -21.58 -6.92 18.83
N PHE A 18 -22.09 -8.05 19.32
CA PHE A 18 -21.99 -9.31 18.62
C PHE A 18 -22.73 -9.27 17.26
N GLU A 19 -23.92 -8.67 17.21
CA GLU A 19 -24.68 -8.47 15.97
C GLU A 19 -23.91 -7.59 14.96
N LYS A 20 -23.24 -6.52 15.41
CA LYS A 20 -22.37 -5.70 14.56
C LYS A 20 -21.16 -6.48 14.05
N TYR A 21 -20.55 -7.30 14.91
CA TYR A 21 -19.39 -8.11 14.58
C TYR A 21 -19.70 -9.16 13.51
N ILE A 22 -20.74 -9.98 13.68
CA ILE A 22 -21.11 -10.98 12.67
C ILE A 22 -21.57 -10.34 11.36
N LYS A 23 -22.27 -9.19 11.42
CA LYS A 23 -22.67 -8.43 10.23
C LYS A 23 -21.46 -7.89 9.46
N ALA A 24 -20.41 -7.44 10.16
CA ALA A 24 -19.17 -7.00 9.53
C ALA A 24 -18.43 -8.13 8.80
N LEU A 25 -18.65 -9.38 9.23
CA LEU A 25 -18.14 -10.60 8.60
C LEU A 25 -19.05 -11.13 7.47
N GLY A 26 -20.14 -10.42 7.12
CA GLY A 26 -21.09 -10.85 6.09
C GLY A 26 -22.08 -11.94 6.53
N LEU A 27 -22.16 -12.23 7.84
CA LEU A 27 -23.07 -13.24 8.41
C LEU A 27 -24.42 -12.62 8.83
N THR A 28 -25.47 -13.43 8.87
CA THR A 28 -26.83 -13.00 9.24
C THR A 28 -27.11 -13.18 10.75
N LYS A 29 -28.24 -12.63 11.21
CA LYS A 29 -28.71 -12.84 12.59
C LYS A 29 -29.00 -14.32 12.89
N GLU A 30 -29.45 -15.08 11.88
CA GLU A 30 -29.68 -16.52 11.99
C GLU A 30 -28.38 -17.30 12.19
N ASP A 31 -27.28 -16.86 11.57
CA ASP A 31 -25.95 -17.43 11.80
C ASP A 31 -25.47 -17.21 13.24
N GLY A 32 -25.74 -16.04 13.81
CA GLY A 32 -25.49 -15.75 15.23
C GLY A 32 -26.20 -16.72 16.17
N ILE A 33 -27.45 -17.08 15.86
CA ILE A 33 -28.24 -18.06 16.62
C ILE A 33 -27.64 -19.48 16.49
N ILE A 34 -27.19 -19.86 15.29
CA ILE A 34 -26.53 -21.15 15.04
C ILE A 34 -25.22 -21.24 15.86
N ILE A 35 -24.42 -20.18 15.88
CA ILE A 35 -23.17 -20.10 16.64
C ILE A 35 -23.43 -20.28 18.15
N GLN A 36 -24.42 -19.57 18.69
CA GLN A 36 -24.82 -19.66 20.09
C GLN A 36 -25.29 -21.09 20.46
N ASN A 37 -26.15 -21.69 19.63
CA ASN A 37 -26.66 -23.03 19.87
C ASN A 37 -25.55 -24.09 19.82
N ASN A 38 -24.58 -23.95 18.91
CA ASN A 38 -23.42 -24.84 18.84
C ASN A 38 -22.54 -24.75 20.08
N LEU A 39 -22.34 -23.54 20.64
CA LEU A 39 -21.59 -23.35 21.87
C LEU A 39 -22.32 -23.92 23.08
N LEU A 40 -23.62 -23.66 23.22
CA LEU A 40 -24.44 -24.22 24.29
C LEU A 40 -24.45 -25.74 24.23
N ASN A 41 -24.64 -26.33 23.05
CA ASN A 41 -24.60 -27.79 22.88
C ASN A 41 -23.22 -28.36 23.23
N ALA A 42 -22.12 -27.76 22.74
CA ALA A 42 -20.76 -28.19 23.07
C ALA A 42 -20.48 -28.12 24.58
N TYR A 43 -21.03 -27.12 25.27
CA TYR A 43 -20.96 -27.03 26.73
C TYR A 43 -21.76 -28.15 27.41
N TYR A 44 -23.02 -28.36 27.01
CA TYR A 44 -23.89 -29.40 27.60
C TYR A 44 -23.35 -30.82 27.45
N ILE A 45 -22.58 -31.09 26.40
CA ILE A 45 -21.90 -32.37 26.18
C ILE A 45 -20.47 -32.42 26.73
N ASN A 46 -20.06 -31.44 27.54
CA ASN A 46 -18.75 -31.30 28.18
C ASN A 46 -17.54 -31.26 27.21
N GLN A 47 -17.73 -30.73 26.00
CA GLN A 47 -16.65 -30.55 25.03
C GLN A 47 -15.93 -29.20 25.16
N ILE A 48 -16.52 -28.24 25.86
CA ILE A 48 -15.90 -26.93 26.13
C ILE A 48 -16.09 -26.52 27.60
N ASP A 49 -15.11 -25.79 28.12
CA ASP A 49 -15.14 -25.16 29.44
C ASP A 49 -15.06 -23.62 29.32
N VAL A 50 -15.18 -22.90 30.45
CA VAL A 50 -15.16 -21.42 30.51
C VAL A 50 -13.96 -20.80 29.80
N ASN A 51 -12.81 -21.49 29.81
CA ASN A 51 -11.55 -20.99 29.27
C ASN A 51 -11.49 -21.15 27.75
N ASN A 52 -12.29 -22.05 27.18
CA ASN A 52 -12.25 -22.40 25.77
C ASN A 52 -13.44 -21.87 24.95
N ILE A 53 -14.42 -21.20 25.58
CA ILE A 53 -15.60 -20.62 24.90
C ILE A 53 -15.21 -19.69 23.74
N GLU A 54 -14.26 -18.78 23.96
CA GLU A 54 -13.86 -17.81 22.93
C GLU A 54 -13.13 -18.45 21.75
N SER A 55 -12.31 -19.47 22.01
CA SER A 55 -11.64 -20.26 20.97
C SER A 55 -12.66 -21.05 20.14
N GLN A 56 -13.65 -21.67 20.80
CA GLN A 56 -14.72 -22.40 20.12
C GLN A 56 -15.66 -21.47 19.35
N LEU A 57 -15.92 -20.28 19.86
CA LEU A 57 -16.69 -19.24 19.17
C LEU A 57 -16.00 -18.85 17.86
N LYS A 58 -14.70 -18.60 17.89
CA LYS A 58 -13.89 -18.31 16.69
C LYS A 58 -13.91 -19.47 15.70
N ALA A 59 -13.78 -20.71 16.19
CA ALA A 59 -13.85 -21.90 15.34
C ALA A 59 -15.20 -22.05 14.63
N ASN A 60 -16.32 -21.84 15.35
CA ASN A 60 -17.66 -21.89 14.78
C ASN A 60 -17.90 -20.79 13.73
N ILE A 61 -17.40 -19.58 13.98
CA ILE A 61 -17.47 -18.46 13.03
C ILE A 61 -16.66 -18.78 11.77
N ASN A 62 -15.39 -19.20 11.92
CA ASN A 62 -14.53 -19.54 10.79
C ASN A 62 -15.10 -20.69 9.96
N LYS A 63 -15.73 -21.68 10.61
CA LYS A 63 -16.40 -22.78 9.91
C LYS A 63 -17.55 -22.26 9.04
N LEU A 64 -18.40 -21.39 9.55
CA LEU A 64 -19.52 -20.81 8.78
C LEU A 64 -19.06 -19.94 7.61
N LEU A 65 -17.92 -19.25 7.76
CA LEU A 65 -17.33 -18.42 6.71
C LEU A 65 -16.71 -19.28 5.60
N ASN A 66 -16.00 -20.35 5.99
CA ASN A 66 -15.43 -21.32 5.06
C ASN A 66 -16.51 -22.11 4.31
N ASP A 67 -17.59 -22.51 4.99
CA ASP A 67 -18.71 -23.24 4.38
C ASP A 67 -19.48 -22.39 3.35
N ARG A 68 -19.29 -21.06 3.35
CA ARG A 68 -20.02 -20.12 2.48
C ARG A 68 -19.14 -19.39 1.45
N ASP A 69 -17.87 -19.75 1.32
CA ASP A 69 -16.90 -19.04 0.45
C ASP A 69 -16.85 -17.52 0.73
N ILE A 70 -17.18 -17.12 1.96
CA ILE A 70 -17.09 -15.72 2.39
C ILE A 70 -15.66 -15.50 2.84
N GLU A 71 -14.82 -14.97 1.95
CA GLU A 71 -13.51 -14.43 2.32
C GLU A 71 -13.72 -13.34 3.37
N VAL A 72 -13.48 -13.68 4.65
CA VAL A 72 -13.23 -12.66 5.66
C VAL A 72 -11.89 -12.05 5.35
N LYS A 73 -11.95 -10.95 4.62
CA LYS A 73 -10.85 -9.99 4.61
C LYS A 73 -10.71 -9.49 6.03
N GLN A 74 -9.75 -10.05 6.78
CA GLN A 74 -9.08 -9.25 7.81
C GLN A 74 -8.70 -7.96 7.10
N LYS A 75 -9.35 -6.86 7.49
CA LYS A 75 -8.95 -5.56 7.00
C LYS A 75 -7.58 -5.32 7.63
N ASP A 76 -6.54 -5.76 6.93
CA ASP A 76 -5.19 -5.31 7.20
C ASP A 76 -5.30 -3.79 7.19
N LEU A 77 -5.17 -3.21 8.38
CA LEU A 77 -5.10 -1.77 8.51
C LEU A 77 -3.93 -1.37 7.63
N ASP A 78 -4.20 -0.52 6.64
CA ASP A 78 -3.11 0.00 5.83
C ASP A 78 -2.16 0.81 6.73
N ASP A 79 -0.95 1.05 6.24
CA ASP A 79 0.07 1.70 7.05
C ASP A 79 -0.35 3.13 7.46
N ASP A 80 -1.31 3.74 6.76
CA ASP A 80 -1.88 5.04 7.09
C ASP A 80 -2.91 4.94 8.22
N GLU A 81 -3.78 3.92 8.21
CA GLU A 81 -4.69 3.60 9.31
C GLU A 81 -3.89 3.29 10.59
N LYS A 82 -2.81 2.52 10.47
CA LYS A 82 -1.87 2.27 11.59
C LYS A 82 -1.19 3.55 12.07
N TYR A 83 -0.77 4.43 11.15
CA TYR A 83 -0.14 5.70 11.49
C TYR A 83 -1.10 6.70 12.14
N LEU A 84 -2.36 6.76 11.68
CA LEU A 84 -3.42 7.60 12.26
C LEU A 84 -3.76 7.15 13.68
N ILE A 85 -3.88 5.84 13.88
CA ILE A 85 -4.07 5.24 15.19
C ILE A 85 -2.87 5.53 16.10
N TYR A 86 -1.65 5.41 15.59
CA TYR A 86 -0.43 5.79 16.30
C TYR A 86 -0.46 7.25 16.75
N ARG A 87 -0.78 8.19 15.84
CA ARG A 87 -0.87 9.63 16.15
C ARG A 87 -1.98 9.96 17.14
N TYR A 88 -3.14 9.33 17.01
CA TYR A 88 -4.23 9.45 17.96
C TYR A 88 -3.80 8.96 19.36
N ASN A 89 -3.10 7.83 19.44
CA ASN A 89 -2.58 7.32 20.71
C ASN A 89 -1.52 8.24 21.32
N GLN A 90 -0.67 8.89 20.50
CA GLN A 90 0.30 9.88 20.98
C GLN A 90 -0.36 11.13 21.60
N GLU A 91 -1.46 11.61 21.02
CA GLU A 91 -2.16 12.80 21.53
C GLU A 91 -3.09 12.50 22.71
N TYR A 92 -3.79 11.35 22.69
CA TYR A 92 -4.92 11.09 23.59
C TYR A 92 -4.71 9.94 24.58
N MET A 93 -3.74 9.04 24.35
CA MET A 93 -3.40 7.97 25.29
C MET A 93 -2.09 8.28 26.02
N ARG A 94 -2.21 8.97 27.15
CA ARG A 94 -1.06 9.18 28.05
C ARG A 94 -0.81 7.92 28.87
N VAL A 95 0.17 7.13 28.44
CA VAL A 95 0.63 5.95 29.17
C VAL A 95 1.86 6.33 30.00
N TYR A 96 1.89 5.86 31.24
CA TYR A 96 2.98 6.15 32.17
C TYR A 96 3.64 4.86 32.61
N CYS A 97 4.96 4.85 32.66
CA CYS A 97 5.72 3.71 33.18
C CYS A 97 5.25 3.41 34.61
N SER A 98 4.85 2.16 34.86
CA SER A 98 4.40 1.71 36.18
C SER A 98 5.46 1.85 37.28
N ASN A 99 6.75 1.98 36.89
CA ASN A 99 7.88 2.09 37.81
C ASN A 99 8.31 3.53 38.07
N CYS A 100 8.65 4.27 37.02
CA CYS A 100 9.23 5.62 37.16
C CYS A 100 8.24 6.75 36.84
N ARG A 101 7.00 6.42 36.48
CA ARG A 101 5.93 7.37 36.08
C ARG A 101 6.30 8.29 34.91
N THR A 102 7.43 8.08 34.24
CA THR A 102 7.75 8.74 32.98
C THR A 102 6.72 8.36 31.92
N GLN A 103 6.29 9.34 31.12
CA GLN A 103 5.42 9.10 29.98
C GLN A 103 6.13 8.19 28.98
N ILE A 104 5.45 7.15 28.51
CA ILE A 104 5.97 6.15 27.57
C ILE A 104 4.98 5.99 26.42
N LEU A 105 5.45 5.50 25.28
CA LEU A 105 4.58 5.21 24.13
C LEU A 105 3.83 3.89 24.35
N PHE A 106 2.68 3.73 23.71
CA PHE A 106 1.84 2.53 23.86
C PHE A 106 2.53 1.26 23.29
N ASP A 107 3.47 1.46 22.35
CA ASP A 107 4.28 0.45 21.67
C ASP A 107 5.70 0.30 22.25
N ASP A 108 6.07 1.08 23.29
CA ASP A 108 7.37 0.96 23.95
C ASP A 108 7.46 -0.39 24.69
N THR A 109 8.17 -1.37 24.16
CA THR A 109 8.42 -2.66 24.84
C THR A 109 9.14 -2.47 26.19
N TYR A 110 9.97 -1.44 26.30
CA TYR A 110 10.71 -1.08 27.50
C TYR A 110 10.62 0.43 27.76
N CYS A 111 10.49 0.83 29.02
CA CYS A 111 10.53 2.24 29.38
C CYS A 111 11.92 2.83 29.08
N HIS A 112 11.99 3.83 28.21
CA HIS A 112 13.24 4.50 27.84
C HIS A 112 14.00 5.14 29.03
N ASN A 113 13.30 5.46 30.13
CA ASN A 113 13.92 6.08 31.30
C ASN A 113 14.45 5.07 32.35
N CYS A 114 13.76 3.94 32.56
CA CYS A 114 14.12 2.99 33.63
C CYS A 114 14.38 1.55 33.15
N GLY A 115 14.28 1.28 31.86
CA GLY A 115 14.54 -0.04 31.25
C GLY A 115 13.50 -1.12 31.61
N LYS A 116 12.49 -0.84 32.44
CA LYS A 116 11.48 -1.83 32.83
C LYS A 116 10.60 -2.17 31.63
N LYS A 117 10.40 -3.47 31.40
CA LYS A 117 9.46 -3.99 30.40
C LYS A 117 8.06 -3.45 30.67
N THR A 118 7.41 -2.95 29.63
CA THR A 118 6.02 -2.49 29.74
C THR A 118 5.09 -3.69 29.52
N ASN A 119 3.93 -3.71 30.19
CA ASN A 119 2.98 -4.83 30.13
C ASN A 119 1.90 -4.63 29.05
N TYR A 120 2.14 -3.75 28.07
CA TYR A 120 1.17 -3.46 27.02
C TYR A 120 1.36 -4.43 25.87
N THR A 121 0.34 -5.26 25.59
CA THR A 121 0.36 -6.23 24.48
C THR A 121 0.16 -5.50 23.15
N GLN A 122 1.03 -5.79 22.18
CA GLN A 122 1.04 -5.23 20.81
C GLN A 122 -0.28 -5.40 20.02
N ASN A 123 -1.24 -6.17 20.53
CA ASN A 123 -2.51 -6.49 19.87
C ASN A 123 -3.73 -5.70 20.40
N THR A 124 -3.52 -4.69 21.23
CA THR A 124 -4.61 -3.87 21.77
C THR A 124 -4.50 -2.45 21.25
N ILE A 125 -4.79 -2.28 19.96
CA ILE A 125 -5.24 -0.98 19.46
C ILE A 125 -6.64 -0.77 20.06
N GLY A 126 -6.70 -0.05 21.17
CA GLY A 126 -7.96 0.27 21.83
C GLY A 126 -8.76 1.27 21.00
N TYR A 127 -9.74 0.79 20.24
CA TYR A 127 -10.89 1.61 19.89
C TYR A 127 -11.69 1.88 21.16
N ASN A 128 -11.30 2.87 21.95
CA ASN A 128 -12.26 3.54 22.81
C ASN A 128 -13.14 4.38 21.91
N ILE A 129 -14.24 3.79 21.43
CA ILE A 129 -15.39 4.50 20.91
C ILE A 129 -15.95 5.29 22.10
N ILE A 130 -15.45 6.50 22.30
CA ILE A 130 -16.18 7.49 23.07
C ILE A 130 -17.39 7.87 22.21
N ASP A 131 -18.57 7.72 22.80
CA ASP A 131 -19.87 8.07 22.25
C ASP A 131 -19.82 9.28 21.30
N ASN A 132 -20.22 9.03 20.05
CA ASN A 132 -20.52 10.06 19.07
C ASN A 132 -21.77 10.82 19.50
N THR A 133 -21.60 11.79 20.39
CA THR A 133 -22.48 12.95 20.45
C THR A 133 -21.60 14.20 20.36
N ASN A 134 -21.48 14.67 19.12
CA ASN A 134 -20.70 15.82 18.64
C ASN A 134 -19.20 15.54 18.43
N PRO A 135 -18.74 15.30 17.18
CA PRO A 135 -17.34 15.54 16.86
C PRO A 135 -17.02 17.00 17.26
N PRO A 136 -15.91 17.27 17.95
CA PRO A 136 -15.59 18.62 18.34
C PRO A 136 -15.50 19.48 17.09
N GLU A 137 -16.31 20.54 17.05
CA GLU A 137 -16.22 21.60 16.06
C GLU A 137 -14.75 22.05 16.01
N HIS A 138 -14.16 21.95 14.82
CA HIS A 138 -12.82 22.44 14.48
C HIS A 138 -11.61 21.62 14.98
N SER A 139 -11.54 20.32 14.65
CA SER A 139 -10.23 19.73 14.34
C SER A 139 -9.85 20.11 12.90
N SER A 140 -9.31 21.31 12.70
CA SER A 140 -8.65 21.64 11.43
C SER A 140 -7.42 20.74 11.30
N ILE A 141 -7.59 19.57 10.68
CA ILE A 141 -6.50 18.64 10.37
C ILE A 141 -5.47 19.42 9.55
N LYS A 142 -4.35 19.79 10.16
CA LYS A 142 -3.22 20.39 9.47
C LYS A 142 -2.53 19.30 8.66
N TYR A 143 -3.03 19.05 7.45
CA TYR A 143 -2.34 18.20 6.47
C TYR A 143 -0.91 18.69 6.28
N SER A 144 0.06 17.78 6.18
CA SER A 144 1.43 18.15 5.85
C SER A 144 1.44 18.88 4.49
N LYS A 145 2.40 19.78 4.31
CA LYS A 145 2.52 20.55 3.04
C LYS A 145 2.70 19.62 1.83
N THR A 146 3.38 18.50 2.03
CA THR A 146 3.69 17.49 1.02
C THR A 146 2.47 16.66 0.63
N THR A 147 1.68 16.20 1.60
CA THR A 147 0.41 15.51 1.38
C THR A 147 -0.56 16.38 0.60
N ARG A 148 -0.72 17.66 0.99
CA ARG A 148 -1.58 18.61 0.26
C ARG A 148 -1.10 18.87 -1.18
N LEU A 149 0.20 18.97 -1.40
CA LEU A 149 0.80 19.16 -2.72
C LEU A 149 0.50 17.97 -3.63
N HIS A 150 0.72 16.74 -3.15
CA HIS A 150 0.45 15.51 -3.91
C HIS A 150 -1.02 15.36 -4.28
N THR A 151 -1.92 15.50 -3.31
CA THR A 151 -3.37 15.39 -3.55
C THR A 151 -3.89 16.48 -4.46
N THR A 152 -3.36 17.71 -4.35
CA THR A 152 -3.71 18.79 -5.27
C THR A 152 -3.25 18.45 -6.68
N TYR A 153 -2.03 17.92 -6.85
CA TYR A 153 -1.54 17.50 -8.17
C TYR A 153 -2.45 16.43 -8.81
N LYS A 154 -2.80 15.39 -8.05
CA LYS A 154 -3.72 14.32 -8.51
C LYS A 154 -5.10 14.85 -8.87
N LEU A 155 -5.66 15.75 -8.06
CA LEU A 155 -6.92 16.43 -8.37
C LEU A 155 -6.84 17.18 -9.70
N LEU A 156 -5.79 18.00 -9.90
CA LEU A 156 -5.65 18.79 -11.11
C LEU A 156 -5.47 17.92 -12.36
N ARG A 157 -4.73 16.80 -12.26
CA ARG A 157 -4.64 15.81 -13.34
C ARG A 157 -6.00 15.18 -13.65
N TYR A 158 -6.74 14.78 -12.62
CA TYR A 158 -8.08 14.25 -12.82
C TYR A 158 -9.01 15.26 -13.51
N VAL A 159 -8.97 16.53 -13.10
CA VAL A 159 -9.74 17.62 -13.74
C VAL A 159 -9.29 17.86 -15.18
N GLN A 160 -8.00 17.73 -15.50
CA GLN A 160 -7.46 17.84 -16.85
C GLN A 160 -8.09 16.79 -17.79
N ASP A 161 -8.17 15.56 -17.31
CA ASP A 161 -8.68 14.42 -18.08
C ASP A 161 -10.22 14.31 -18.03
N ASN A 162 -10.84 14.85 -16.98
CA ASN A 162 -12.28 14.77 -16.68
C ASN A 162 -12.85 16.15 -16.32
N PRO A 163 -13.14 17.02 -17.30
CA PRO A 163 -13.61 18.39 -17.05
C PRO A 163 -15.02 18.46 -16.42
N VAL A 164 -15.77 17.35 -16.43
CA VAL A 164 -17.08 17.23 -15.78
C VAL A 164 -17.00 16.19 -14.68
N ILE A 165 -17.18 16.65 -13.44
CA ILE A 165 -16.98 15.84 -12.26
C ILE A 165 -18.34 15.62 -11.60
N SER A 166 -18.92 14.44 -11.84
CA SER A 166 -20.13 14.01 -11.14
C SER A 166 -19.84 13.64 -9.69
N ASN A 167 -18.75 12.92 -9.49
CA ASN A 167 -18.11 12.61 -8.22
C ASN A 167 -16.62 12.42 -8.50
N ILE A 168 -15.75 13.03 -7.70
CA ILE A 168 -14.33 12.65 -7.74
C ILE A 168 -14.24 11.33 -6.98
N PRO A 169 -13.78 10.24 -7.63
CA PRO A 169 -13.60 8.97 -6.95
C PRO A 169 -12.72 9.18 -5.71
N ARG A 170 -13.19 8.71 -4.55
CA ARG A 170 -12.43 8.80 -3.30
C ARG A 170 -11.09 8.10 -3.44
N GLU A 171 -11.04 7.09 -4.30
CA GLU A 171 -9.89 6.27 -4.66
C GLU A 171 -8.74 7.08 -5.27
N ILE A 172 -9.02 8.19 -5.96
CA ILE A 172 -7.99 9.06 -6.55
C ILE A 172 -7.17 9.76 -5.45
N LEU A 173 -7.78 9.98 -4.29
CA LEU A 173 -7.19 10.67 -3.13
C LEU A 173 -6.95 9.76 -1.93
N ALA A 174 -7.33 8.48 -2.04
CA ALA A 174 -7.34 7.50 -0.97
C ALA A 174 -6.03 7.36 -0.18
N PRO A 175 -4.81 7.47 -0.76
CA PRO A 175 -3.59 7.28 0.03
C PRO A 175 -3.27 8.42 1.03
N TYR A 176 -4.16 9.40 1.24
CA TYR A 176 -3.86 10.55 2.11
C TYR A 176 -4.97 10.94 3.09
N SER A 177 -6.09 10.21 3.12
CA SER A 177 -7.25 10.49 4.00
C SER A 177 -7.69 11.96 4.03
N ILE A 178 -7.48 12.72 2.95
CA ILE A 178 -7.91 14.13 2.85
C ILE A 178 -9.34 14.16 2.33
N ASP A 179 -10.21 14.95 2.98
CA ASP A 179 -11.52 15.25 2.42
C ASP A 179 -11.33 15.98 1.07
N ILE A 180 -11.87 15.38 0.01
CA ILE A 180 -11.82 15.93 -1.34
C ILE A 180 -12.27 17.40 -1.38
N ASN A 181 -13.27 17.78 -0.58
CA ASN A 181 -13.77 19.15 -0.56
C ASN A 181 -12.69 20.13 -0.09
N VAL A 182 -11.84 19.73 0.85
CA VAL A 182 -10.72 20.57 1.31
C VAL A 182 -9.70 20.80 0.18
N VAL A 183 -9.43 19.78 -0.64
CA VAL A 183 -8.52 19.90 -1.79
C VAL A 183 -9.13 20.76 -2.89
N ILE A 184 -10.43 20.59 -3.17
CA ILE A 184 -11.19 21.41 -4.12
C ILE A 184 -11.19 22.87 -3.68
N ASP A 185 -11.52 23.15 -2.41
CA ASP A 185 -11.58 24.50 -1.87
C ASP A 185 -10.20 25.15 -1.91
N TYR A 186 -9.15 24.41 -1.58
CA TYR A 186 -7.78 24.88 -1.76
C TYR A 186 -7.49 25.23 -3.24
N ALA A 187 -7.82 24.34 -4.17
CA ALA A 187 -7.59 24.55 -5.59
C ALA A 187 -8.40 25.74 -6.16
N LEU A 188 -9.63 25.96 -5.70
CA LEU A 188 -10.45 27.12 -6.05
C LEU A 188 -9.87 28.42 -5.46
N ASN A 189 -9.53 28.42 -4.17
CA ASN A 189 -9.00 29.60 -3.47
C ASN A 189 -7.61 30.02 -4.00
N ASN A 190 -6.83 29.07 -4.50
CA ASN A 190 -5.54 29.34 -5.15
C ASN A 190 -5.66 29.51 -6.66
N ASN A 191 -6.88 29.62 -7.19
CA ASN A 191 -7.16 29.82 -8.61
C ASN A 191 -6.47 28.77 -9.52
N LEU A 192 -6.36 27.52 -9.07
CA LEU A 192 -5.82 26.39 -9.85
C LEU A 192 -6.91 25.75 -10.71
N ILE A 193 -8.15 25.73 -10.21
CA ILE A 193 -9.35 25.33 -10.95
C ILE A 193 -10.38 26.45 -10.89
N LYS A 194 -11.28 26.45 -11.87
CA LYS A 194 -12.48 27.30 -11.89
C LYS A 194 -13.71 26.50 -12.25
N THR A 195 -14.84 26.86 -11.66
CA THR A 195 -16.15 26.43 -12.13
C THR A 195 -16.52 27.23 -13.37
N SER A 196 -16.68 26.58 -14.52
CA SER A 196 -17.18 27.28 -15.70
C SER A 196 -18.71 27.37 -15.61
N VAL A 197 -19.27 28.59 -15.69
CA VAL A 197 -20.72 28.83 -15.60
C VAL A 197 -21.26 29.26 -16.97
N ASN A 198 -20.87 28.55 -18.03
CA ASN A 198 -21.31 28.84 -19.40
C ASN A 198 -22.19 27.71 -19.99
N SER A 199 -22.89 28.01 -21.07
CA SER A 199 -23.80 27.06 -21.75
C SER A 199 -23.11 25.74 -22.11
N ALA A 200 -21.86 25.79 -22.55
CA ALA A 200 -21.05 24.62 -22.88
C ALA A 200 -20.83 23.72 -21.64
N ASN A 201 -20.59 24.31 -20.48
CA ASN A 201 -20.45 23.59 -19.22
C ASN A 201 -21.76 22.92 -18.77
N TYR A 202 -22.89 23.62 -18.86
CA TYR A 202 -24.19 23.01 -18.54
C TYR A 202 -24.56 21.90 -19.50
N TYR A 203 -24.25 22.04 -20.79
CA TYR A 203 -24.42 20.99 -21.77
C TYR A 203 -23.65 19.74 -21.37
N LEU A 204 -22.36 19.91 -21.11
CA LEU A 204 -21.48 18.87 -20.59
C LEU A 204 -22.05 18.20 -19.32
N ARG A 205 -22.40 18.97 -18.27
CA ARG A 205 -23.00 18.47 -17.02
C ARG A 205 -24.28 17.67 -17.23
N LEU A 206 -25.19 18.15 -18.07
CA LEU A 206 -26.45 17.49 -18.38
C LEU A 206 -26.24 16.20 -19.19
N THR A 207 -25.32 16.20 -20.15
CA THR A 207 -25.01 15.00 -20.93
C THR A 207 -24.33 13.89 -20.11
N HIS A 208 -23.90 14.15 -18.89
CA HIS A 208 -23.42 13.11 -17.96
C HIS A 208 -24.54 12.43 -17.14
N LEU A 209 -25.73 13.00 -17.06
CA LEU A 209 -26.89 12.34 -16.43
C LEU A 209 -27.43 11.24 -17.35
N SER A 210 -28.16 10.25 -16.85
CA SER A 210 -28.91 9.31 -17.68
C SER A 210 -30.02 10.02 -18.48
N LYS A 211 -30.50 9.37 -19.56
CA LYS A 211 -31.61 9.92 -20.34
C LYS A 211 -32.88 10.05 -19.47
N GLU A 212 -33.12 9.09 -18.57
CA GLU A 212 -34.24 9.10 -17.63
C GLU A 212 -34.16 10.29 -16.66
N GLU A 213 -32.98 10.60 -16.14
CA GLU A 213 -32.77 11.78 -15.28
C GLU A 213 -33.07 13.09 -16.03
N LEU A 214 -32.59 13.22 -17.27
CA LEU A 214 -32.90 14.39 -18.10
C LEU A 214 -34.38 14.52 -18.39
N MET A 215 -35.07 13.40 -18.66
CA MET A 215 -36.52 13.38 -18.86
C MET A 215 -37.27 13.80 -17.60
N LYS A 216 -36.85 13.34 -16.41
CA LYS A 216 -37.44 13.78 -15.13
C LYS A 216 -37.26 15.27 -14.89
N ILE A 217 -36.05 15.80 -15.14
CA ILE A 217 -35.79 17.24 -15.00
C ILE A 217 -36.66 18.04 -16.00
N ALA A 218 -36.76 17.58 -17.25
CA ALA A 218 -37.60 18.22 -18.26
C ALA A 218 -39.08 18.22 -17.86
N LEU A 219 -39.60 17.07 -17.41
CA LEU A 219 -40.98 16.90 -16.96
C LEU A 219 -41.31 17.83 -15.77
N ASN A 220 -40.45 17.85 -14.76
CA ASN A 220 -40.62 18.69 -13.56
C ASN A 220 -40.58 20.19 -13.88
N ASN A 221 -40.00 20.57 -15.03
CA ASN A 221 -39.97 21.95 -15.53
C ASN A 221 -41.00 22.19 -16.65
N LYS A 222 -41.97 21.30 -16.84
CA LYS A 222 -43.05 21.40 -17.84
C LYS A 222 -42.53 21.50 -19.29
N LEU A 223 -41.41 20.84 -19.59
CA LEU A 223 -40.82 20.75 -20.92
C LEU A 223 -41.12 19.38 -21.55
N LYS A 224 -41.09 19.32 -22.89
CA LYS A 224 -41.21 18.05 -23.64
C LYS A 224 -40.10 17.09 -23.21
N THR A 225 -40.43 15.81 -23.07
CA THR A 225 -39.51 14.74 -22.61
C THR A 225 -39.00 13.85 -23.76
N GLU A 226 -39.49 14.05 -24.98
CA GLU A 226 -39.08 13.30 -26.17
C GLU A 226 -37.73 13.77 -26.72
N GLY A 227 -37.02 12.87 -27.41
CA GLY A 227 -35.79 13.16 -28.13
C GLY A 227 -34.56 12.38 -27.66
N THR A 228 -33.42 12.73 -28.24
CA THR A 228 -32.10 12.22 -27.85
C THR A 228 -31.60 12.90 -26.57
N LYS A 229 -30.58 12.30 -25.95
CA LYS A 229 -29.92 12.86 -24.75
C LYS A 229 -29.41 14.29 -24.97
N SER A 230 -28.82 14.55 -26.14
CA SER A 230 -28.31 15.86 -26.56
C SER A 230 -29.43 16.89 -26.74
N GLU A 231 -30.55 16.48 -27.35
CA GLU A 231 -31.71 17.35 -27.54
C GLU A 231 -32.36 17.73 -26.21
N LEU A 232 -32.47 16.78 -25.29
CA LEU A 232 -32.96 17.03 -23.94
C LEU A 232 -32.04 17.99 -23.18
N ALA A 233 -30.72 17.77 -23.22
CA ALA A 233 -29.74 18.66 -22.59
C ALA A 233 -29.83 20.09 -23.16
N THR A 234 -29.87 20.23 -24.49
CA THR A 234 -29.99 21.53 -25.16
C THR A 234 -31.29 22.25 -24.79
N ARG A 235 -32.39 21.50 -24.69
CA ARG A 235 -33.71 22.03 -24.30
C ARG A 235 -33.67 22.56 -22.88
N LEU A 236 -33.06 21.84 -21.95
CA LEU A 236 -32.93 22.28 -20.56
C LEU A 236 -32.10 23.57 -20.45
N ILE A 237 -30.98 23.67 -21.18
CA ILE A 237 -30.12 24.87 -21.18
C ILE A 237 -30.83 26.10 -21.73
N LYS A 238 -31.61 25.93 -22.81
CA LYS A 238 -32.31 27.04 -23.46
C LYS A 238 -33.49 27.57 -22.64
N ASN A 239 -34.12 26.74 -21.82
CA ASN A 239 -35.41 27.03 -21.19
C ASN A 239 -35.35 27.14 -19.67
N ILE A 240 -34.21 26.85 -19.04
CA ILE A 240 -34.05 26.91 -17.58
C ILE A 240 -32.84 27.80 -17.26
N GLU A 241 -33.04 28.74 -16.33
CA GLU A 241 -31.95 29.58 -15.83
C GLU A 241 -30.85 28.75 -15.17
N TYR A 242 -29.60 29.17 -15.34
CA TYR A 242 -28.42 28.51 -14.78
C TYR A 242 -28.44 28.37 -13.25
N SER A 243 -28.99 29.37 -12.56
CA SER A 243 -29.25 29.32 -11.11
C SER A 243 -30.12 28.12 -10.72
N LYS A 244 -31.19 27.87 -11.48
CA LYS A 244 -32.12 26.76 -11.26
C LYS A 244 -31.54 25.42 -11.71
N LEU A 245 -30.80 25.37 -12.82
CA LEU A 245 -30.07 24.18 -13.24
C LEU A 245 -29.01 23.75 -12.21
N ASN A 246 -28.36 24.69 -11.52
CA ASN A 246 -27.41 24.38 -10.45
C ASN A 246 -28.03 23.63 -9.27
N LEU A 247 -29.29 23.91 -8.94
CA LEU A 247 -30.00 23.22 -7.87
C LEU A 247 -30.49 21.83 -8.30
N LEU A 248 -30.63 21.60 -9.60
CA LEU A 248 -31.18 20.36 -10.18
C LEU A 248 -30.10 19.35 -10.57
N ILE A 249 -28.83 19.76 -10.67
CA ILE A 249 -27.72 18.94 -11.12
C ILE A 249 -26.63 18.92 -10.04
N ASN A 250 -26.48 17.78 -9.37
CA ASN A 250 -25.48 17.60 -8.30
C ASN A 250 -24.03 17.59 -8.81
N ASN A 251 -23.81 17.29 -10.08
CA ASN A 251 -22.48 17.24 -10.70
C ASN A 251 -21.91 18.66 -10.87
N LYS A 252 -20.63 18.88 -10.54
CA LYS A 252 -19.91 20.14 -10.78
C LYS A 252 -18.90 19.96 -11.90
N ALA A 253 -18.69 20.96 -12.74
CA ALA A 253 -17.67 20.88 -13.79
C ALA A 253 -16.58 21.91 -13.53
N TYR A 254 -15.36 21.39 -13.45
CA TYR A 254 -14.16 22.14 -13.15
C TYR A 254 -13.28 22.18 -14.39
N THR A 255 -12.61 23.30 -14.58
CA THR A 255 -11.60 23.46 -15.63
C THR A 255 -10.34 23.99 -15.01
N LEU A 256 -9.18 23.56 -15.51
CA LEU A 256 -7.91 24.15 -15.12
C LEU A 256 -7.86 25.62 -15.55
N THR A 257 -7.26 26.44 -14.71
CA THR A 257 -6.83 27.80 -15.09
C THR A 257 -5.40 27.74 -15.63
N ASP A 258 -4.88 28.86 -16.15
CA ASP A 258 -3.47 28.97 -16.54
C ASP A 258 -2.52 28.70 -15.35
N MET A 259 -2.91 29.10 -14.13
CA MET A 259 -2.14 28.77 -12.91
C MET A 259 -2.19 27.27 -12.61
N GLY A 260 -3.34 26.61 -12.82
CA GLY A 260 -3.47 25.17 -12.64
C GLY A 260 -2.62 24.38 -13.63
N VAL A 261 -2.59 24.82 -14.89
CA VAL A 261 -1.71 24.25 -15.93
C VAL A 261 -0.25 24.42 -15.55
N LYS A 262 0.16 25.66 -15.20
CA LYS A 262 1.53 25.95 -14.76
C LYS A 262 1.92 25.12 -13.52
N PHE A 263 1.00 24.96 -12.56
CA PHE A 263 1.24 24.12 -11.38
C PHE A 263 1.52 22.66 -11.77
N LEU A 264 0.80 22.10 -12.75
CA LEU A 264 1.05 20.74 -13.24
C LEU A 264 2.40 20.60 -13.94
N GLU A 265 2.82 21.63 -14.68
CA GLU A 265 4.11 21.71 -15.38
C GLU A 265 5.28 21.83 -14.39
N ASP A 266 5.16 22.72 -13.41
CA ASP A 266 6.18 22.97 -12.39
C ASP A 266 6.38 21.75 -11.46
N ASN A 267 5.40 20.83 -11.39
CA ASN A 267 5.41 19.68 -10.49
C ASN A 267 5.45 18.32 -11.20
N THR A 268 6.06 18.23 -12.40
CA THR A 268 6.13 16.96 -13.16
C THR A 268 6.92 15.83 -12.47
N TYR A 269 7.65 16.10 -11.40
CA TYR A 269 8.33 15.10 -10.57
C TYR A 269 7.34 14.22 -9.79
N ILE A 270 6.12 14.71 -9.54
CA ILE A 270 5.08 13.95 -8.83
C ILE A 270 4.61 12.76 -9.69
N ILE A 271 4.47 12.94 -11.01
CA ILE A 271 4.16 11.83 -11.93
C ILE A 271 5.29 10.81 -11.94
N PHE A 272 6.53 11.29 -12.04
CA PHE A 272 7.68 10.40 -12.01
C PHE A 272 7.68 9.56 -10.73
N TYR A 273 7.43 10.19 -9.60
CA TYR A 273 7.27 9.49 -8.33
C TYR A 273 6.12 8.46 -8.36
N ASP A 274 4.92 8.85 -8.79
CA ASP A 274 3.75 7.97 -8.81
C ASP A 274 3.95 6.72 -9.69
N VAL A 275 4.70 6.87 -10.78
CA VAL A 275 4.96 5.77 -11.73
C VAL A 275 6.07 4.83 -11.24
N PHE A 276 7.15 5.36 -10.68
CA PHE A 276 8.37 4.58 -10.41
C PHE A 276 8.69 4.38 -8.94
N LEU A 277 8.21 5.25 -8.06
CA LEU A 277 8.65 5.34 -6.66
C LEU A 277 7.50 5.35 -5.65
N CYS A 278 6.26 5.10 -6.08
CA CYS A 278 5.06 5.20 -5.24
C CYS A 278 5.04 4.26 -4.02
N ASN A 279 5.87 3.22 -4.03
CA ASN A 279 6.04 2.29 -2.92
C ASN A 279 6.98 2.82 -1.81
N TYR A 280 7.53 4.03 -1.94
CA TYR A 280 8.44 4.64 -0.98
C TYR A 280 7.80 5.86 -0.30
N SER A 281 8.56 6.58 0.53
CA SER A 281 8.06 7.80 1.16
C SER A 281 8.13 9.00 0.19
N PHE A 282 6.97 9.61 -0.07
CA PHE A 282 6.90 10.82 -0.88
C PHE A 282 7.58 12.01 -0.20
N ASP A 283 7.54 12.07 1.14
CA ASP A 283 8.17 13.13 1.91
C ASP A 283 9.70 13.09 1.78
N GLU A 284 10.29 11.90 1.91
CA GLU A 284 11.74 11.71 1.72
C GLU A 284 12.16 12.07 0.27
N TYR A 285 11.34 11.70 -0.73
CA TYR A 285 11.59 12.06 -2.12
C TYR A 285 11.49 13.56 -2.39
N ILE A 286 10.43 14.23 -1.90
CA ILE A 286 10.26 15.68 -2.07
C ILE A 286 11.41 16.45 -1.45
N GLN A 287 11.86 16.05 -0.26
CA GLN A 287 12.97 16.71 0.40
C GLN A 287 14.21 16.64 -0.49
N LEU A 288 14.56 15.44 -0.94
CA LEU A 288 15.71 15.23 -1.81
C LEU A 288 15.56 15.97 -3.15
N TYR A 289 14.35 15.99 -3.72
CA TYR A 289 14.06 16.71 -4.96
C TYR A 289 14.30 18.22 -4.79
N ASN A 290 13.77 18.84 -3.74
CA ASN A 290 13.95 20.27 -3.50
C ASN A 290 15.41 20.65 -3.24
N GLU A 291 16.20 19.76 -2.63
CA GLU A 291 17.63 19.98 -2.41
C GLU A 291 18.47 19.92 -3.70
N ASN A 292 17.97 19.26 -4.76
CA ASN A 292 18.77 18.92 -5.94
C ASN A 292 18.20 19.38 -7.29
N LYS A 293 16.94 19.82 -7.36
CA LYS A 293 16.24 20.16 -8.62
C LYS A 293 16.89 21.23 -9.49
N ASP A 294 17.74 22.07 -8.91
CA ASP A 294 18.48 23.11 -9.64
C ASP A 294 19.75 22.58 -10.32
N LYS A 295 20.16 21.33 -10.01
CA LYS A 295 21.41 20.71 -10.47
C LYS A 295 21.19 19.41 -11.22
N LEU A 296 20.16 18.66 -10.86
CA LEU A 296 19.86 17.34 -11.35
C LEU A 296 18.43 17.31 -11.88
N ASP A 297 18.20 16.53 -12.93
CA ASP A 297 16.84 16.27 -13.37
C ASP A 297 16.11 15.28 -12.44
N LYS A 298 14.79 15.12 -12.63
CA LYS A 298 13.96 14.25 -11.78
C LYS A 298 14.35 12.76 -11.85
N ILE A 299 14.91 12.30 -12.97
CA ILE A 299 15.36 10.92 -13.18
C ILE A 299 16.65 10.69 -12.38
N GLU A 300 17.61 11.60 -12.50
CA GLU A 300 18.87 11.59 -11.74
C GLU A 300 18.60 11.64 -10.23
N ILE A 301 17.65 12.48 -9.80
CA ILE A 301 17.18 12.54 -8.41
C ILE A 301 16.53 11.22 -7.99
N GLY A 302 15.77 10.56 -8.88
CA GLY A 302 15.21 9.24 -8.64
C GLY A 302 16.29 8.17 -8.38
N PHE A 303 17.36 8.16 -9.16
CA PHE A 303 18.50 7.26 -8.92
C PHE A 303 19.22 7.58 -7.60
N LEU A 304 19.43 8.87 -7.30
CA LEU A 304 20.02 9.30 -6.03
C LEU A 304 19.15 8.86 -4.83
N PHE A 305 17.83 8.98 -4.97
CA PHE A 305 16.87 8.55 -3.95
C PHE A 305 16.99 7.05 -3.66
N LEU A 306 16.97 6.21 -4.71
CA LEU A 306 17.13 4.76 -4.57
C LEU A 306 18.49 4.39 -3.96
N LYS A 307 19.57 5.10 -4.32
CA LYS A 307 20.89 4.89 -3.72
C LYS A 307 20.91 5.24 -2.22
N ASN A 308 20.21 6.29 -1.80
CA ASN A 308 20.09 6.65 -0.39
C ASN A 308 19.25 5.61 0.39
N LEU A 309 18.16 5.12 -0.21
CA LEU A 309 17.35 4.05 0.34
C LEU A 309 18.14 2.75 0.52
N ARG A 310 18.99 2.39 -0.46
CA ARG A 310 19.90 1.23 -0.33
C ARG A 310 20.75 1.30 0.92
N LYS A 311 21.46 2.42 1.13
CA LYS A 311 22.29 2.63 2.32
C LYS A 311 21.49 2.55 3.62
N LYS A 312 20.26 3.07 3.63
CA LYS A 312 19.34 2.98 4.77
C LYS A 312 18.95 1.53 5.04
N TYR A 313 18.51 0.80 4.03
CA TYR A 313 18.08 -0.59 4.16
C TYR A 313 19.19 -1.56 4.53
N VAL A 314 20.42 -1.34 4.07
CA VAL A 314 21.60 -2.11 4.52
C VAL A 314 21.81 -1.93 6.02
N LYS A 315 21.72 -0.70 6.54
CA LYS A 315 21.85 -0.42 7.99
C LYS A 315 20.70 -0.99 8.82
N GLU A 316 19.50 -1.04 8.25
CA GLU A 316 18.29 -1.57 8.88
C GLU A 316 18.08 -3.07 8.65
N PHE A 317 19.01 -3.75 7.98
CA PHE A 317 18.90 -5.17 7.60
C PHE A 317 17.67 -5.50 6.73
N LYS A 318 17.10 -4.53 6.01
CA LYS A 318 15.89 -4.70 5.19
C LYS A 318 16.23 -5.18 3.77
N TRP A 319 16.73 -6.40 3.63
CA TRP A 319 17.28 -6.89 2.36
C TRP A 319 16.27 -7.04 1.23
N LYS A 320 15.01 -7.38 1.54
CA LYS A 320 13.93 -7.40 0.53
C LYS A 320 13.68 -5.99 -0.02
N SER A 321 13.68 -4.97 0.84
CA SER A 321 13.56 -3.57 0.43
C SER A 321 14.79 -3.09 -0.34
N TYR A 322 16.00 -3.47 0.09
CA TYR A 322 17.25 -3.24 -0.65
C TYR A 322 17.18 -3.81 -2.07
N ARG A 323 16.79 -5.09 -2.21
CA ARG A 323 16.58 -5.75 -3.50
C ARG A 323 15.55 -5.01 -4.36
N ASN A 324 14.44 -4.54 -3.76
CA ASN A 324 13.40 -3.81 -4.49
C ASN A 324 13.88 -2.46 -5.04
N THR A 325 14.88 -1.82 -4.45
CA THR A 325 15.44 -0.59 -5.02
C THR A 325 16.02 -0.82 -6.41
N PHE A 326 16.68 -1.95 -6.67
CA PHE A 326 17.21 -2.30 -7.99
C PHE A 326 16.09 -2.62 -9.01
N LYS A 327 14.94 -3.11 -8.54
CA LYS A 327 13.75 -3.32 -9.39
C LYS A 327 13.24 -2.00 -9.92
N GLU A 328 13.12 -1.00 -9.06
CA GLU A 328 12.69 0.34 -9.48
C GLU A 328 13.78 1.05 -10.28
N GLU A 329 15.06 0.85 -9.95
CA GLU A 329 16.21 1.36 -10.74
C GLU A 329 16.18 0.81 -12.17
N PHE A 330 15.90 -0.48 -12.34
CA PHE A 330 15.73 -1.10 -13.66
C PHE A 330 14.58 -0.45 -14.46
N LYS A 331 13.40 -0.26 -13.86
CA LYS A 331 12.26 0.35 -14.56
C LYS A 331 12.57 1.79 -15.00
N ILE A 332 13.21 2.57 -14.13
CA ILE A 332 13.63 3.93 -14.45
C ILE A 332 14.66 3.92 -15.56
N ALA A 333 15.67 3.03 -15.50
CA ALA A 333 16.71 2.91 -16.50
C ALA A 333 16.17 2.48 -17.88
N GLU A 334 15.16 1.60 -17.90
CA GLU A 334 14.45 1.22 -19.13
C GLU A 334 13.70 2.42 -19.73
N PHE A 335 12.93 3.15 -18.91
CA PHE A 335 12.25 4.38 -19.33
C PHE A 335 13.23 5.44 -19.86
N SER A 336 14.35 5.64 -19.17
CA SER A 336 15.38 6.62 -19.52
C SER A 336 16.35 6.12 -20.60
N LYS A 337 16.17 4.90 -21.13
CA LYS A 337 17.06 4.24 -22.10
C LYS A 337 18.53 4.19 -21.68
N ASN A 338 18.80 4.07 -20.38
CA ASN A 338 20.16 3.94 -19.86
C ASN A 338 20.59 2.47 -19.87
N LYS A 339 21.29 2.04 -20.93
CA LYS A 339 21.78 0.65 -21.13
C LYS A 339 22.54 0.13 -19.91
N THR A 340 23.53 0.88 -19.44
CA THR A 340 24.43 0.44 -18.37
C THR A 340 23.67 0.22 -17.06
N LEU A 341 22.81 1.16 -16.66
CA LEU A 341 21.98 0.99 -15.46
C LEU A 341 20.96 -0.13 -15.61
N LYS A 342 20.37 -0.31 -16.81
CA LYS A 342 19.44 -1.41 -17.09
C LYS A 342 20.11 -2.77 -16.85
N ILE A 343 21.30 -2.99 -17.41
CA ILE A 343 22.05 -4.25 -17.25
C ILE A 343 22.50 -4.44 -15.80
N THR A 344 23.14 -3.43 -15.21
CA THR A 344 23.69 -3.55 -13.84
C THR A 344 22.61 -3.72 -12.78
N SER A 345 21.47 -3.04 -12.89
CA SER A 345 20.32 -3.23 -11.98
C SER A 345 19.77 -4.64 -12.05
N LEU A 346 19.68 -5.21 -13.27
CA LEU A 346 19.16 -6.56 -13.44
C LEU A 346 20.13 -7.63 -12.90
N ILE A 347 21.45 -7.44 -13.09
CA ILE A 347 22.45 -8.31 -12.47
C ILE A 347 22.40 -8.21 -10.95
N ASN A 348 22.24 -7.01 -10.39
CA ASN A 348 22.07 -6.82 -8.94
C ASN A 348 20.86 -7.60 -8.41
N LEU A 349 19.72 -7.52 -9.12
CA LEU A 349 18.52 -8.28 -8.79
C LEU A 349 18.77 -9.78 -8.80
N PHE A 350 19.41 -10.28 -9.85
CA PHE A 350 19.75 -11.68 -9.99
C PHE A 350 20.63 -12.18 -8.84
N ILE A 351 21.67 -11.43 -8.46
CA ILE A 351 22.55 -11.80 -7.34
C ILE A 351 21.78 -11.78 -6.02
N CYS A 352 20.94 -10.77 -5.77
CA CYS A 352 20.08 -10.70 -4.59
C CYS A 352 19.11 -11.89 -4.51
N ASP A 353 18.54 -12.31 -5.63
CA ASP A 353 17.55 -13.38 -5.63
C ASP A 353 18.20 -14.76 -5.51
N ILE A 354 19.38 -14.99 -6.11
CA ILE A 354 20.17 -16.21 -5.85
C ILE A 354 20.60 -16.28 -4.38
N ASN A 355 20.95 -15.13 -3.80
CA ASN A 355 21.33 -15.00 -2.39
C ASN A 355 20.19 -14.37 -1.59
N SER A 356 19.01 -15.01 -1.61
CA SER A 356 17.76 -14.43 -1.10
C SER A 356 17.74 -14.21 0.41
N TRP A 357 18.04 -12.98 0.80
CA TRP A 357 17.87 -12.49 2.16
C TRP A 357 16.52 -11.76 2.32
N ASN A 358 15.79 -12.10 3.37
CA ASN A 358 14.59 -11.40 3.80
C ASN A 358 14.72 -11.03 5.27
N ASN A 359 15.02 -9.76 5.55
CA ASN A 359 15.40 -9.33 6.90
C ASN A 359 16.52 -10.21 7.46
N ASN A 360 16.40 -10.69 8.69
CA ASN A 360 17.41 -11.58 9.23
C ASN A 360 17.19 -13.05 8.84
N VAL A 361 16.54 -13.33 7.71
CA VAL A 361 16.25 -14.69 7.26
C VAL A 361 16.90 -14.95 5.91
N PHE A 362 17.69 -16.03 5.83
CA PHE A 362 18.07 -16.59 4.53
C PHE A 362 16.98 -17.55 4.05
N LEU A 363 16.44 -17.30 2.86
CA LEU A 363 15.38 -18.11 2.28
C LEU A 363 15.99 -19.13 1.31
N VAL A 364 16.10 -20.38 1.76
CA VAL A 364 16.59 -21.49 0.95
C VAL A 364 15.61 -21.73 -0.20
N GLY A 365 16.07 -21.52 -1.43
CA GLY A 365 15.24 -21.64 -2.64
C GLY A 365 14.73 -20.32 -3.22
N GLY A 366 15.07 -19.19 -2.61
CA GLY A 366 14.86 -17.87 -3.17
C GLY A 366 13.50 -17.26 -2.84
N THR A 367 13.45 -15.93 -2.71
CA THR A 367 12.25 -15.18 -3.07
C THR A 367 12.13 -15.21 -4.59
N VAL A 368 11.07 -15.85 -5.06
CA VAL A 368 10.55 -15.91 -6.44
C VAL A 368 11.29 -14.98 -7.42
N LEU A 369 12.27 -15.54 -8.13
CA LEU A 369 12.64 -15.04 -9.46
C LEU A 369 11.44 -15.25 -10.37
N ASP A 370 10.57 -14.27 -10.47
CA ASP A 370 9.42 -14.33 -11.37
C ASP A 370 9.88 -14.72 -12.78
N ASP A 371 9.13 -15.56 -13.50
CA ASP A 371 9.48 -16.00 -14.87
C ASP A 371 9.77 -14.80 -15.79
N PHE A 372 9.16 -13.67 -15.46
CA PHE A 372 9.41 -12.33 -15.98
C PHE A 372 10.91 -11.95 -16.07
N LEU A 373 11.74 -12.25 -15.07
CA LEU A 373 13.16 -11.91 -15.10
C LEU A 373 13.93 -12.72 -16.14
N SER A 374 13.58 -13.99 -16.34
CA SER A 374 14.17 -14.84 -17.39
C SER A 374 13.89 -14.24 -18.76
N GLU A 375 12.65 -13.83 -19.00
CA GLU A 375 12.25 -13.18 -20.25
C GLU A 375 13.02 -11.88 -20.49
N ILE A 376 13.17 -11.04 -19.45
CA ILE A 376 13.94 -9.80 -19.55
C ILE A 376 15.41 -10.08 -19.90
N PHE A 377 16.06 -11.04 -19.24
CA PHE A 377 17.46 -11.37 -19.53
C PHE A 377 17.65 -11.87 -20.97
N LEU A 378 16.73 -12.69 -21.46
CA LEU A 378 16.75 -13.17 -22.85
C LEU A 378 16.54 -12.03 -23.85
N ASN A 379 15.64 -11.10 -23.54
CA ASN A 379 15.41 -9.91 -24.36
C ASN A 379 16.67 -9.01 -24.37
N LEU A 380 17.30 -8.80 -23.21
CA LEU A 380 18.55 -8.03 -23.12
C LEU A 380 19.70 -8.69 -23.89
N LYS A 381 19.82 -10.02 -23.86
CA LYS A 381 20.83 -10.74 -24.63
C LYS A 381 20.68 -10.47 -26.13
N LYS A 382 19.44 -10.49 -26.62
CA LYS A 382 19.12 -10.17 -28.03
C LYS A 382 19.36 -8.69 -28.34
N GLU A 383 19.01 -7.79 -27.41
CA GLU A 383 19.10 -6.34 -27.59
C GLU A 383 20.55 -5.82 -27.60
N TYR A 384 21.47 -6.44 -26.85
CA TYR A 384 22.79 -5.85 -26.57
C TYR A 384 24.02 -6.75 -26.81
N ASP A 385 23.88 -7.94 -27.40
CA ASP A 385 24.97 -8.94 -27.57
C ASP A 385 25.83 -9.12 -26.30
N LEU A 386 25.16 -9.49 -25.22
CA LEU A 386 25.77 -9.60 -23.89
C LEU A 386 26.87 -10.67 -23.78
N ASN A 387 27.08 -11.50 -24.80
CA ASN A 387 28.00 -12.64 -24.73
C ASN A 387 29.46 -12.26 -24.40
N LYS A 388 29.88 -11.02 -24.68
CA LYS A 388 31.25 -10.53 -24.41
C LYS A 388 31.37 -9.51 -23.28
N GLU A 389 30.30 -8.79 -22.96
CA GLU A 389 30.34 -7.69 -21.99
C GLU A 389 29.79 -8.07 -20.61
N VAL A 390 29.01 -9.15 -20.51
CA VAL A 390 28.29 -9.47 -19.26
C VAL A 390 29.23 -9.82 -18.11
N GLU A 391 30.40 -10.40 -18.40
CA GLU A 391 31.42 -10.71 -17.39
C GLU A 391 31.91 -9.45 -16.68
N LYS A 392 32.21 -8.39 -17.45
CA LYS A 392 32.65 -7.11 -16.90
C LYS A 392 31.58 -6.50 -16.00
N TYR A 393 30.34 -6.42 -16.49
CA TYR A 393 29.22 -5.91 -15.68
C TYR A 393 28.99 -6.76 -14.43
N PHE A 394 29.09 -8.08 -14.55
CA PHE A 394 28.91 -8.99 -13.43
C PHE A 394 29.97 -8.81 -12.35
N ILE A 395 31.25 -8.71 -12.74
CA ILE A 395 32.36 -8.49 -11.79
C ILE A 395 32.13 -7.19 -11.03
N ASP A 396 31.89 -6.08 -11.74
CA ASP A 396 31.70 -4.76 -11.13
C ASP A 396 30.50 -4.75 -10.17
N VAL A 397 29.41 -5.42 -10.54
CA VAL A 397 28.20 -5.50 -9.72
C VAL A 397 28.39 -6.41 -8.51
N TYR A 398 28.95 -7.61 -8.69
CA TYR A 398 29.12 -8.56 -7.59
C TYR A 398 30.07 -8.01 -6.52
N ASP A 399 31.13 -7.29 -6.93
CA ASP A 399 32.09 -6.73 -5.98
C ASP A 399 31.56 -5.49 -5.23
N SER A 400 30.49 -4.86 -5.73
CA SER A 400 29.87 -3.68 -5.11
C SER A 400 28.57 -3.98 -4.37
N ILE A 401 28.04 -5.20 -4.45
CA ILE A 401 26.76 -5.54 -3.83
C ILE A 401 26.89 -5.65 -2.30
N GLU A 402 26.07 -4.92 -1.58
CA GLU A 402 26.02 -4.94 -0.11
C GLU A 402 24.98 -5.97 0.35
N LEU A 403 25.34 -7.25 0.33
CA LEU A 403 24.58 -8.31 1.01
C LEU A 403 25.28 -8.69 2.31
N PRO A 404 24.56 -9.18 3.33
CA PRO A 404 25.21 -9.66 4.55
C PRO A 404 26.22 -10.76 4.26
N TYR A 405 25.85 -11.65 3.34
CA TYR A 405 26.71 -12.69 2.83
C TYR A 405 26.18 -13.24 1.49
N CYS A 406 27.07 -13.49 0.54
CA CYS A 406 26.75 -14.24 -0.67
C CYS A 406 27.00 -15.72 -0.42
N ILE A 407 25.93 -16.46 -0.07
CA ILE A 407 25.99 -17.90 0.18
C ILE A 407 26.48 -18.66 -1.06
N ILE A 408 26.00 -18.26 -2.23
CA ILE A 408 26.47 -18.80 -3.50
C ILE A 408 27.73 -18.05 -3.95
N PRO A 409 28.86 -18.73 -4.16
CA PRO A 409 30.11 -18.10 -4.57
C PRO A 409 29.99 -17.30 -5.87
N LYS A 410 30.91 -16.35 -6.06
CA LYS A 410 30.96 -15.48 -7.25
C LYS A 410 30.97 -16.28 -8.56
N GLN A 411 31.81 -17.30 -8.63
CA GLN A 411 31.95 -18.13 -9.84
C GLN A 411 30.67 -18.92 -10.14
N ASP A 412 30.06 -19.55 -9.12
CA ASP A 412 28.80 -20.27 -9.30
C ASP A 412 27.66 -19.33 -9.71
N THR A 413 27.57 -18.16 -9.08
CA THR A 413 26.58 -17.13 -9.42
C THR A 413 26.74 -16.67 -10.86
N TYR A 414 27.99 -16.46 -11.31
CA TYR A 414 28.27 -16.12 -12.71
C TYR A 414 27.86 -17.25 -13.66
N ASN A 415 28.21 -18.50 -13.35
CA ASN A 415 27.84 -19.65 -14.17
C ASN A 415 26.31 -19.75 -14.32
N TYR A 416 25.55 -19.56 -13.24
CA TYR A 416 24.09 -19.52 -13.31
C TYR A 416 23.56 -18.37 -14.17
N LEU A 417 24.19 -17.19 -14.14
CA LEU A 417 23.82 -16.08 -15.02
C LEU A 417 24.03 -16.45 -16.50
N ILE A 418 25.16 -17.08 -16.83
CA ILE A 418 25.45 -17.54 -18.19
C ILE A 418 24.47 -18.62 -18.65
N GLU A 419 24.13 -19.56 -17.77
CA GLU A 419 23.12 -20.57 -18.05
C GLU A 419 21.74 -19.95 -18.31
N LEU A 420 21.32 -18.96 -17.51
CA LEU A 420 20.07 -18.22 -17.71
C LEU A 420 20.06 -17.51 -19.07
N LEU A 421 21.15 -16.83 -19.41
CA LEU A 421 21.33 -16.21 -20.73
C LEU A 421 21.31 -17.24 -21.86
N ASN A 422 21.62 -18.50 -21.59
CA ASN A 422 21.57 -19.62 -22.54
C ASN A 422 20.25 -20.41 -22.46
N ASN A 423 19.17 -19.77 -22.01
CA ASN A 423 17.81 -20.33 -21.91
C ASN A 423 17.61 -21.42 -20.85
N LYS A 424 18.50 -21.55 -19.85
CA LYS A 424 18.18 -22.38 -18.69
C LYS A 424 17.07 -21.71 -17.88
N SER A 425 16.04 -22.46 -17.54
CA SER A 425 14.92 -21.92 -16.76
C SER A 425 15.37 -21.57 -15.34
N ILE A 426 14.71 -20.56 -14.78
CA ILE A 426 15.02 -20.12 -13.43
C ILE A 426 14.68 -21.17 -12.37
N GLU A 427 13.63 -21.96 -12.61
CA GLU A 427 13.27 -23.10 -11.76
C GLU A 427 14.37 -24.17 -11.73
N SER A 428 15.02 -24.43 -12.86
CA SER A 428 16.16 -25.35 -12.91
C SER A 428 17.34 -24.82 -12.11
N ILE A 429 17.66 -23.52 -12.23
CA ILE A 429 18.73 -22.89 -11.45
C ILE A 429 18.41 -22.97 -9.94
N ARG A 430 17.17 -22.72 -9.54
CA ARG A 430 16.74 -22.83 -8.13
C ARG A 430 16.87 -24.26 -7.61
N TYR A 431 16.49 -25.25 -8.40
CA TYR A 431 16.63 -26.66 -8.03
C TYR A 431 18.11 -27.01 -7.80
N ASP A 432 19.00 -26.56 -8.68
CA ASP A 432 20.43 -26.79 -8.54
C ASP A 432 21.00 -26.12 -7.28
N ILE A 433 20.60 -24.89 -6.99
CA ILE A 433 20.99 -24.19 -5.76
C ILE A 433 20.50 -24.95 -4.52
N LYS A 434 19.22 -25.36 -4.48
CA LYS A 434 18.66 -26.13 -3.37
C LYS A 434 19.40 -27.44 -3.14
N SER A 435 19.72 -28.17 -4.21
CA SER A 435 20.42 -29.46 -4.11
C SER A 435 21.86 -29.32 -3.62
N LYS A 436 22.60 -28.29 -4.08
CA LYS A 436 23.97 -27.99 -3.61
C LYS A 436 24.02 -27.58 -2.14
N LEU A 437 23.00 -26.92 -1.65
CA LEU A 437 22.98 -26.38 -0.28
C LEU A 437 22.80 -27.44 0.82
N HIS A 438 22.60 -28.73 0.49
CA HIS A 438 22.45 -29.85 1.43
C HIS A 438 21.50 -29.58 2.63
N PHE A 439 20.54 -28.66 2.50
CA PHE A 439 19.60 -28.36 3.56
C PHE A 439 18.43 -29.32 3.53
N LYS A 440 17.97 -29.75 4.72
CA LYS A 440 16.62 -30.30 4.86
C LYS A 440 15.64 -29.22 4.37
N LEU A 441 14.74 -29.62 3.49
CA LEU A 441 13.94 -28.79 2.58
C LEU A 441 13.10 -27.64 3.18
N ASP A 442 13.09 -27.41 4.50
CA ASP A 442 12.07 -26.60 5.18
C ASP A 442 12.57 -25.60 6.25
N GLU A 443 13.89 -25.41 6.44
CA GLU A 443 14.38 -24.55 7.53
C GLU A 443 14.78 -23.15 7.05
N ASN A 444 13.97 -22.15 7.43
CA ASN A 444 14.34 -20.74 7.39
C ASN A 444 15.32 -20.44 8.54
N TYR A 445 16.47 -19.86 8.24
CA TYR A 445 17.47 -19.52 9.26
C TYR A 445 17.27 -18.08 9.75
N PHE A 446 16.90 -17.91 11.01
CA PHE A 446 16.83 -16.61 11.67
C PHE A 446 18.17 -16.25 12.30
N PHE A 447 18.61 -15.00 12.14
CA PHE A 447 19.82 -14.47 12.74
C PHE A 447 19.49 -13.31 13.69
N ASP A 448 20.01 -13.32 14.92
CA ASP A 448 19.65 -12.26 15.88
C ASP A 448 20.40 -10.95 15.59
N ASN A 449 21.58 -11.03 14.96
CA ASN A 449 22.39 -9.87 14.58
C ASN A 449 23.37 -10.17 13.43
N LEU A 450 24.02 -9.13 12.91
CA LEU A 450 24.98 -9.21 11.80
C LEU A 450 26.20 -10.10 12.11
N GLU A 451 26.65 -10.13 13.36
CA GLU A 451 27.83 -10.89 13.77
C GLU A 451 27.54 -12.39 13.79
N GLU A 452 26.37 -12.77 14.30
CA GLU A 452 25.85 -14.13 14.22
C GLU A 452 25.57 -14.57 12.78
N GLN A 453 25.00 -13.68 11.96
CA GLN A 453 24.80 -13.91 10.54
C GLN A 453 26.12 -14.21 9.83
N LYS A 454 27.15 -13.38 10.03
CA LYS A 454 28.50 -13.60 9.48
C LYS A 454 29.11 -14.92 9.98
N ARG A 455 28.96 -15.23 11.27
CA ARG A 455 29.46 -16.48 11.86
C ARG A 455 28.79 -17.71 11.24
N VAL A 456 27.47 -17.77 11.20
CA VAL A 456 26.76 -18.93 10.62
C VAL A 456 27.04 -19.05 9.13
N CYS A 457 27.08 -17.94 8.39
CA CYS A 457 27.47 -17.97 6.98
C CYS A 457 28.90 -18.48 6.75
N SER A 458 29.86 -18.18 7.63
CA SER A 458 31.20 -18.75 7.54
C SER A 458 31.21 -20.27 7.75
N LEU A 459 30.39 -20.79 8.67
CA LEU A 459 30.26 -22.23 8.91
C LEU A 459 29.60 -22.95 7.74
N LEU A 460 28.62 -22.32 7.08
CA LEU A 460 27.99 -22.85 5.88
C LEU A 460 28.96 -22.93 4.69
N LYS A 461 29.94 -22.01 4.62
CA LYS A 461 30.96 -22.00 3.55
C LYS A 461 31.84 -23.24 3.56
N ASP A 462 32.15 -23.76 4.76
CA ASP A 462 32.97 -24.96 4.92
C ASP A 462 32.24 -26.25 4.51
N SER A 463 30.91 -26.21 4.39
CA SER A 463 30.09 -27.31 3.85
C SER A 463 29.91 -27.29 2.32
N PHE A 464 30.44 -26.28 1.62
CA PHE A 464 30.43 -26.20 0.14
C PHE A 464 31.69 -26.76 -0.54
N TYR A 465 32.69 -27.16 0.25
CA TYR A 465 33.90 -27.85 -0.18
C TYR A 465 33.92 -29.24 0.42
#